data_AF-A0AAV4AQE3-F1
#
_entry.id   AF-A0AAV4AQE3-F1
#
_cell.length_a   1.000
_cell.length_b   1.000
_cell.length_c   1.000
_cell.angle_alpha   90.00
_cell.angle_beta   90.00
_cell.angle_gamma   90.00
#
_symmetry.space_group_name_H-M   'P 1'
#
loop_
_entity.id
_entity.type
_entity.pdbx_description
1 polymer ?
#
loop_
_entity_poly.entity_id
_entity_poly.type
_entity_poly.pdbx_seq_one_letter_code
_entity_poly.pdbx_strand_id
1 'polypeptide(L)'
;MQTTERVIVRSLDSDVFLLLLSFSDAISKPPIFDTGSGNNRRQPNITDLAATMSKRLHDAIIGLHAFTGCDSTSCFAGKGELKALNMLQRNQYLQDTFSRFDTLEIISGQDMQVKETFVCQM
;
A
#
# COMPACT_ATOMS: atom_id res chain seq x y z
N MET A 1 -31.74 17.05 -3.72
CA MET A 1 -30.82 16.01 -3.21
C MET A 1 -29.71 15.87 -4.24
N GLN A 2 -28.47 16.19 -3.87
CA GLN A 2 -27.32 15.99 -4.76
C GLN A 2 -26.90 14.52 -4.64
N THR A 3 -27.06 13.74 -5.70
CA THR A 3 -26.53 12.38 -5.77
C THR A 3 -25.01 12.49 -5.89
N THR A 4 -24.29 12.19 -4.81
CA THR A 4 -22.83 12.05 -4.89
C THR A 4 -22.54 10.80 -5.73
N GLU A 5 -22.08 10.99 -6.96
CA GLU A 5 -21.62 9.88 -7.80
C GLU A 5 -20.41 9.23 -7.13
N ARG A 6 -20.46 7.92 -6.95
CA ARG A 6 -19.41 7.12 -6.29
C ARG A 6 -18.92 6.05 -7.24
N VAL A 7 -17.63 5.76 -7.16
CA VAL A 7 -17.01 4.64 -7.88
C VAL A 7 -16.92 3.47 -6.92
N ILE A 8 -17.51 2.34 -7.29
CA ILE A 8 -17.39 1.11 -6.50
C ILE A 8 -16.47 0.16 -7.28
N VAL A 9 -15.36 -0.22 -6.67
CA VAL A 9 -14.47 -1.25 -7.21
C VAL A 9 -14.65 -2.51 -6.40
N ARG A 10 -15.13 -3.57 -7.03
CA ARG A 10 -15.36 -4.86 -6.37
C ARG A 10 -14.20 -5.80 -6.67
N SER A 11 -13.49 -6.22 -5.62
CA SER A 11 -12.40 -7.19 -5.74
C SER A 11 -12.15 -7.93 -4.42
N LEU A 12 -11.64 -9.16 -4.53
CA LEU A 12 -11.08 -9.91 -3.40
C LEU A 12 -9.55 -9.82 -3.34
N ASP A 13 -8.95 -9.16 -4.33
CA ASP A 13 -7.51 -9.05 -4.52
C ASP A 13 -6.92 -7.90 -3.69
N SER A 14 -5.85 -8.19 -2.93
CA SER A 14 -5.10 -7.21 -2.16
C SER A 14 -4.37 -6.20 -3.03
N ASP A 15 -3.94 -6.60 -4.22
CA ASP A 15 -3.14 -5.76 -5.12
C ASP A 15 -4.02 -4.61 -5.63
N VAL A 16 -5.27 -4.90 -6.00
CA VAL A 16 -6.26 -3.89 -6.37
C VAL A 16 -6.55 -2.94 -5.21
N PHE A 17 -6.62 -3.45 -3.98
CA PHE A 17 -6.83 -2.61 -2.79
C PHE A 17 -5.65 -1.65 -2.56
N LEU A 18 -4.41 -2.16 -2.62
CA LEU A 18 -3.20 -1.37 -2.41
C LEU A 18 -2.99 -0.33 -3.52
N LEU A 19 -3.32 -0.68 -4.77
CA LEU A 19 -3.33 0.27 -5.89
C LEU A 19 -4.35 1.39 -5.68
N LEU A 20 -5.59 1.05 -5.31
CA LEU A 20 -6.62 2.06 -5.03
C LEU A 20 -6.23 2.98 -3.88
N LEU A 21 -5.63 2.42 -2.82
CA LEU A 21 -5.17 3.18 -1.68
C LEU A 21 -4.05 4.15 -2.06
N SER A 22 -3.08 3.68 -2.85
CA SER A 22 -1.91 4.48 -3.25
C SER A 22 -2.23 5.58 -4.27
N PHE A 23 -3.24 5.36 -5.11
CA PHE A 23 -3.63 6.27 -6.19
C PHE A 23 -4.99 6.94 -5.94
N SER A 24 -5.48 6.97 -4.69
CA SER A 24 -6.81 7.51 -4.37
C SER A 24 -6.97 8.96 -4.79
N ASP A 25 -5.91 9.76 -4.69
CA ASP A 25 -5.89 11.19 -5.01
C ASP A 25 -5.98 11.45 -6.52
N ALA A 26 -5.61 10.47 -7.35
CA ALA A 26 -5.74 10.56 -8.81
C ALA A 26 -7.18 10.26 -9.28
N ILE A 27 -8.04 9.74 -8.41
CA ILE A 27 -9.41 9.35 -8.74
C ILE A 27 -10.35 10.51 -8.37
N SER A 28 -10.97 11.10 -9.39
CA SER A 28 -11.86 12.27 -9.24
C SER A 28 -13.04 12.09 -8.28
N LYS A 29 -13.41 10.85 -7.94
CA LYS A 29 -14.54 10.50 -7.07
C LYS A 29 -14.06 9.55 -5.97
N PRO A 30 -14.53 9.69 -4.73
CA PRO A 30 -14.15 8.80 -3.64
C PRO A 30 -14.43 7.33 -3.99
N PRO A 31 -13.39 6.46 -4.09
CA PRO A 31 -13.58 5.07 -4.40
C PRO A 31 -14.02 4.29 -3.15
N ILE A 32 -15.04 3.45 -3.32
CA ILE A 32 -15.43 2.44 -2.34
C ILE A 32 -14.88 1.09 -2.82
N PHE A 33 -14.10 0.42 -1.98
CA PHE A 33 -13.62 -0.93 -2.28
C PHE A 33 -14.59 -1.96 -1.70
N ASP A 34 -15.28 -2.72 -2.54
CA ASP A 34 -16.22 -3.77 -2.15
C ASP A 34 -15.53 -5.13 -2.13
N THR A 35 -15.35 -5.69 -0.93
CA THR A 35 -14.61 -6.93 -0.71
C THR A 35 -15.32 -7.88 0.26
N GLY A 36 -14.90 -9.15 0.30
CA GLY A 36 -15.54 -10.20 1.08
C GLY A 36 -16.88 -10.67 0.50
N SER A 37 -17.57 -11.54 1.25
CA SER A 37 -18.86 -12.12 0.84
C SER A 37 -19.77 -12.39 2.04
N GLY A 38 -21.09 -12.37 1.82
CA GLY A 38 -22.09 -12.61 2.86
C GLY A 38 -21.92 -11.69 4.06
N ASN A 39 -21.88 -12.27 5.26
CA ASN A 39 -21.70 -11.55 6.52
C ASN A 39 -20.29 -10.94 6.68
N ASN A 40 -19.33 -11.33 5.83
CA ASN A 40 -17.97 -10.81 5.84
C ASN A 40 -17.74 -9.72 4.77
N ARG A 41 -18.79 -9.27 4.09
CA ARG A 41 -18.69 -8.19 3.09
C ARG A 41 -18.30 -6.87 3.77
N ARG A 42 -17.33 -6.17 3.21
CA ARG A 42 -16.80 -4.88 3.69
C ARG A 42 -16.74 -3.90 2.53
N GLN A 43 -17.03 -2.63 2.82
CA GLN A 43 -17.04 -1.57 1.82
C GLN A 43 -16.32 -0.31 2.33
N PRO A 44 -15.00 -0.38 2.66
CA PRO A 44 -14.26 0.80 3.07
C PRO A 44 -14.27 1.89 1.98
N ASN A 45 -14.44 3.14 2.41
CA ASN A 45 -14.13 4.31 1.60
C ASN A 45 -12.62 4.49 1.61
N ILE A 46 -12.00 4.40 0.43
CA ILE A 46 -10.56 4.42 0.28
C ILE A 46 -9.99 5.81 0.57
N THR A 47 -10.71 6.87 0.17
CA THR A 47 -10.27 8.26 0.45
C THR A 47 -10.24 8.53 1.95
N ASP A 48 -11.26 8.08 2.69
CA ASP A 48 -11.29 8.22 4.15
C ASP A 48 -10.16 7.42 4.80
N LEU A 49 -9.88 6.21 4.30
CA LEU A 49 -8.79 5.38 4.79
C LEU A 49 -7.42 6.03 4.53
N ALA A 50 -7.16 6.51 3.32
CA ALA A 50 -5.93 7.21 2.95
C ALA A 50 -5.72 8.45 3.85
N ALA A 51 -6.78 9.18 4.17
CA ALA A 51 -6.73 10.34 5.06
C ALA A 51 -6.32 10.00 6.52
N THR A 52 -6.45 8.75 6.95
CA THR A 52 -5.95 8.30 8.27
C THR A 52 -4.44 8.07 8.30
N MET A 53 -3.80 8.00 7.13
CA MET A 53 -2.39 7.68 6.98
C MET A 53 -1.56 8.96 6.94
N SER A 54 -0.34 8.91 7.48
CA SER A 54 0.61 9.99 7.23
C SER A 54 0.99 9.99 5.75
N LYS A 55 1.23 11.17 5.17
CA LYS A 55 1.69 11.28 3.77
C LYS A 55 2.88 10.38 3.48
N ARG A 56 3.85 10.34 4.39
CA ARG A 56 5.06 9.51 4.25
C ARG A 56 4.74 8.02 4.21
N LEU A 57 3.80 7.55 5.04
CA LEU A 57 3.38 6.15 5.02
C LEU A 57 2.61 5.84 3.74
N HIS A 58 1.68 6.72 3.35
CA HIS A 58 0.92 6.61 2.10
C HIS A 58 1.85 6.42 0.89
N ASP A 59 2.83 7.31 0.73
CA ASP A 59 3.77 7.27 -0.39
C ASP A 59 4.65 5.99 -0.37
N ALA A 60 4.86 5.38 0.80
CA ALA A 60 5.71 4.21 0.97
C ALA A 60 5.00 2.86 0.73
N ILE A 61 3.67 2.81 0.77
CA ILE A 61 2.91 1.54 0.65
C ILE A 61 3.18 0.86 -0.68
N ILE A 62 3.15 1.61 -1.78
CA ILE A 62 3.32 1.03 -3.12
C ILE A 62 4.71 0.43 -3.31
N GLY A 63 5.74 1.13 -2.80
CA GLY A 63 7.12 0.64 -2.80
C GLY A 63 7.30 -0.60 -1.93
N LEU A 64 6.64 -0.66 -0.78
CA LEU A 64 6.65 -1.85 0.07
C LEU A 64 6.00 -3.05 -0.64
N HIS A 65 4.81 -2.88 -1.21
CA HIS A 65 4.08 -3.93 -1.91
C HIS A 65 4.91 -4.51 -3.07
N ALA A 66 5.46 -3.63 -3.93
CA ALA A 66 6.35 -4.05 -5.02
C ALA A 66 7.55 -4.87 -4.53
N PHE A 67 8.08 -4.57 -3.33
CA PHE A 67 9.24 -5.23 -2.75
C PHE A 67 8.91 -6.53 -1.99
N THR A 68 7.73 -6.63 -1.37
CA THR A 68 7.35 -7.79 -0.53
C THR A 68 6.53 -8.84 -1.25
N GLY A 69 6.09 -8.52 -2.47
CA GLY A 69 5.38 -9.42 -3.36
C GLY A 69 4.18 -8.73 -3.99
N CYS A 70 4.16 -8.67 -5.32
CA CYS A 70 2.99 -8.42 -6.16
C CYS A 70 2.94 -9.49 -7.26
N ASP A 71 2.00 -9.41 -8.22
CA ASP A 71 1.96 -10.30 -9.39
C ASP A 71 3.31 -10.48 -10.13
N SER A 72 4.21 -9.49 -10.05
CA SER A 72 5.51 -9.49 -10.72
C SER A 72 6.70 -9.86 -9.82
N THR A 73 6.52 -9.97 -8.51
CA THR A 73 7.61 -10.25 -7.55
C THR A 73 7.22 -11.35 -6.57
N SER A 74 8.13 -12.30 -6.34
CA SER A 74 7.91 -13.35 -5.35
C SER A 74 7.79 -12.78 -3.94
N CYS A 75 6.93 -13.39 -3.11
CA CYS A 75 6.85 -13.06 -1.70
C CYS A 75 7.98 -13.68 -0.87
N PHE A 76 8.24 -13.10 0.30
CA PHE A 76 9.16 -13.69 1.28
C PHE A 76 8.56 -14.96 1.90
N ALA A 77 9.25 -16.11 1.73
CA ALA A 77 8.75 -17.41 2.18
C ALA A 77 8.40 -17.42 3.68
N GLY A 78 7.16 -17.77 3.99
CA GLY A 78 6.65 -17.84 5.36
C GLY A 78 6.42 -16.48 6.03
N LYS A 79 6.54 -15.36 5.31
CA LYS A 79 6.30 -14.00 5.84
C LYS A 79 5.10 -13.38 5.13
N GLY A 80 4.21 -12.76 5.91
CA GLY A 80 3.03 -12.08 5.37
C GLY A 80 3.22 -10.58 5.20
N GLU A 81 2.48 -9.99 4.26
CA GLU A 81 2.47 -8.52 4.03
C GLU A 81 2.12 -7.71 5.28
N LEU A 82 1.25 -8.25 6.16
CA LEU A 82 0.93 -7.61 7.43
C LEU A 82 2.17 -7.41 8.31
N LYS A 83 3.14 -8.33 8.27
CA LYS A 83 4.39 -8.16 9.02
C LYS A 83 5.20 -6.99 8.45
N ALA A 84 5.34 -6.94 7.12
CA ALA A 84 6.04 -5.88 6.42
C ALA A 84 5.39 -4.50 6.69
N LEU A 85 4.07 -4.42 6.60
CA LEU A 85 3.33 -3.19 6.87
C LEU A 85 3.52 -2.70 8.32
N ASN A 86 3.48 -3.62 9.30
CA ASN A 86 3.75 -3.28 10.70
C ASN A 86 5.17 -2.75 10.91
N MET A 87 6.16 -3.30 10.21
CA MET A 87 7.54 -2.81 10.24
C MET A 87 7.64 -1.41 9.64
N LEU A 88 7.00 -1.19 8.48
CA LEU A 88 6.95 0.12 7.81
C LEU A 88 6.30 1.19 8.70
N GLN A 89 5.16 0.90 9.33
CA GLN A 89 4.45 1.84 10.19
C GLN A 89 5.28 2.34 11.39
N ARG A 90 6.21 1.52 11.89
CA ARG A 90 7.01 1.81 13.09
C ARG A 90 8.35 2.48 12.79
N ASN A 91 8.79 2.52 11.53
CA ASN A 91 10.12 2.98 11.18
C ASN A 91 10.07 4.04 10.07
N GLN A 92 10.35 5.29 10.44
CA GLN A 92 10.36 6.41 9.51
C GLN A 92 11.42 6.28 8.42
N TYR A 93 12.57 5.67 8.71
CA TYR A 93 13.61 5.42 7.70
C TYR A 93 13.14 4.42 6.65
N LEU A 94 12.38 3.40 7.04
CA LEU A 94 11.74 2.49 6.08
C LEU A 94 10.73 3.24 5.23
N GLN A 95 9.89 4.09 5.84
CA GLN A 95 8.92 4.88 5.09
C GLN A 95 9.61 5.81 4.08
N ASP A 96 10.68 6.52 4.47
CA ASP A 96 11.45 7.37 3.57
C ASP A 96 12.15 6.58 2.45
N THR A 97 12.61 5.36 2.74
CA THR A 97 13.28 4.51 1.74
C THR A 97 12.29 3.91 0.74
N PHE A 98 11.13 3.47 1.21
CA PHE A 98 10.09 2.89 0.37
C PHE A 98 9.23 3.92 -0.35
N SER A 99 9.10 5.16 0.15
CA SER A 99 8.43 6.23 -0.61
C SER A 99 9.20 6.65 -1.87
N ARG A 100 10.52 6.43 -1.87
CA ARG A 100 11.38 6.73 -3.01
C ARG A 100 11.36 5.67 -4.12
N PHE A 101 10.74 4.51 -3.89
CA PHE A 101 10.77 3.38 -4.85
C PHE A 101 10.18 3.73 -6.22
N ASP A 102 9.19 4.61 -6.27
CA ASP A 102 8.53 5.04 -7.51
C ASP A 102 9.25 6.21 -8.21
N THR A 103 10.29 6.79 -7.58
CA THR A 103 10.85 8.10 -7.99
C THR A 103 12.34 8.09 -8.33
N LEU A 104 13.08 7.02 -8.04
CA LEU A 104 14.53 7.01 -8.19
C LEU A 104 15.00 6.33 -9.49
N GLU A 105 15.71 7.09 -10.33
CA GLU A 105 16.55 6.54 -11.39
C GLU A 105 17.82 5.86 -10.83
N ILE A 106 18.25 6.19 -9.60
CA ILE A 106 19.46 5.65 -8.95
C ILE A 106 19.22 5.42 -7.44
N ILE A 107 19.40 4.18 -6.98
CA ILE A 107 19.32 3.78 -5.56
C ILE A 107 20.66 4.07 -4.89
N SER A 108 20.67 4.81 -3.77
CA SER A 108 21.91 5.08 -3.02
C SER A 108 22.38 3.85 -2.23
N GLY A 109 23.67 3.81 -1.87
CA GLY A 109 24.20 2.73 -1.01
C GLY A 109 23.51 2.66 0.36
N GLN A 110 23.07 3.81 0.89
CA GLN A 110 22.31 3.86 2.15
C GLN A 110 20.92 3.25 1.99
N ASP A 111 20.22 3.53 0.89
CA ASP A 111 18.92 2.91 0.59
C ASP A 111 19.04 1.39 0.48
N MET A 112 20.10 0.89 -0.15
CA MET A 112 20.37 -0.53 -0.27
C MET A 112 20.55 -1.18 1.11
N GLN A 113 21.37 -0.58 1.98
CA GLN A 113 21.61 -1.09 3.33
C GLN A 113 20.34 -1.12 4.19
N VAL A 114 19.46 -0.12 4.04
CA VAL A 114 18.16 -0.09 4.71
C VAL A 114 17.25 -1.22 4.20
N LYS A 115 17.21 -1.44 2.88
CA LYS A 115 16.44 -2.55 2.28
C LYS A 115 16.98 -3.92 2.70
N GLU A 116 18.29 -4.10 2.75
CA GLU A 116 18.93 -5.32 3.25
C GLU A 116 18.57 -5.57 4.71
N THR A 117 18.66 -4.54 5.55
CA THR A 117 18.26 -4.63 6.98
C THR A 117 16.80 -5.03 7.11
N PHE A 118 15.93 -4.46 6.28
CA PHE A 118 14.52 -4.85 6.24
C PHE A 118 14.35 -6.33 5.88
N VAL A 119 15.04 -6.84 4.85
CA VAL A 119 15.00 -8.26 4.46
C VAL A 119 15.48 -9.16 5.59
N CYS A 120 16.55 -8.81 6.29
CA CYS A 120 17.05 -9.60 7.43
C CYS A 120 16.07 -9.67 8.62
N GLN A 121 15.16 -8.71 8.72
CA GLN A 121 14.13 -8.66 9.77
C GLN A 121 12.81 -9.32 9.35
N MET A 122 12.61 -9.52 8.04
CA MET A 122 11.44 -10.19 7.47
C MET A 122 11.41 -11.66 7.83
#